data_AF-A0A9P0D0Z2-F1
#
_entry.id   AF-A0A9P0D0Z2-F1
#
_cell.length_a   1.000
_cell.length_b   1.000
_cell.length_c   1.000
_cell.angle_alpha   90.00
_cell.angle_beta   90.00
_cell.angle_gamma   90.00
#
_symmetry.space_group_name_H-M   'P 1'
#
loop_
_entity.id
_entity.type
_entity.pdbx_description
1 polymer ?
#
loop_
_entity_poly.entity_id
_entity_poly.type
_entity_poly.pdbx_seq_one_letter_code
_entity_poly.pdbx_strand_id
1 'polypeptide(L)'
;MSSEIKCFCCKVVCDATKVVNCSICENSFKHTCVGLTFNDLTRVAKNGVAYTCPNCLVVSAEINELRSVIVELKKEVTELKESLSTRNTVTPSNIEGMSLNNIVNEVYERQKRQRNLLLFNAQNPKREMLRNELNLIIKWSVIS
;
A
#
# COMPACT_ATOMS: atom_id res chain seq x y z
N MET A 1 17.23 -59.15 -14.60
CA MET A 1 17.28 -57.93 -15.42
C MET A 1 17.99 -56.86 -14.60
N SER A 2 19.19 -56.49 -14.99
CA SER A 2 20.05 -55.56 -14.25
C SER A 2 19.58 -54.14 -14.55
N SER A 3 18.95 -53.47 -13.60
CA SER A 3 18.54 -52.07 -13.74
C SER A 3 19.79 -51.19 -13.84
N GLU A 4 20.07 -50.64 -15.01
CA GLU A 4 21.19 -49.71 -15.20
C GLU A 4 20.92 -48.41 -14.44
N ILE A 5 21.79 -48.04 -13.50
CA ILE A 5 21.69 -46.78 -12.74
C ILE A 5 22.34 -45.68 -13.58
N LYS A 6 21.57 -44.66 -13.97
CA LYS A 6 22.07 -43.52 -14.77
C LYS A 6 22.16 -42.27 -13.91
N CYS A 7 23.26 -41.54 -14.03
CA CYS A 7 23.44 -40.26 -13.37
C CYS A 7 22.47 -39.22 -13.97
N PHE A 8 21.73 -38.51 -13.13
CA PHE A 8 20.79 -37.49 -13.59
C PHE A 8 21.48 -36.30 -14.27
N CYS A 9 22.69 -35.92 -13.82
CA CYS A 9 23.45 -34.79 -14.38
C CYS A 9 24.02 -35.08 -15.77
N CYS A 10 24.74 -36.19 -15.94
CA CYS A 10 25.48 -36.48 -17.18
C CYS A 10 24.86 -37.59 -18.03
N LYS A 11 23.78 -38.24 -17.56
CA LYS A 11 23.08 -39.36 -18.22
C LYS A 11 23.93 -40.62 -18.48
N VAL A 12 25.15 -40.68 -17.95
CA VAL A 12 26.05 -41.84 -18.05
C VAL A 12 25.65 -42.92 -17.04
N VAL A 13 25.77 -44.18 -17.44
CA VAL A 13 25.59 -45.36 -16.57
C VAL A 13 26.68 -45.38 -15.51
N CYS A 14 26.30 -45.62 -14.26
CA CYS A 14 27.18 -45.54 -13.11
C CYS A 14 27.12 -46.82 -12.27
N ASP A 15 28.26 -47.18 -11.68
CA ASP A 15 28.35 -48.24 -10.68
C ASP A 15 27.57 -47.85 -9.43
N ALA A 16 26.83 -48.78 -8.82
CA ALA A 16 26.07 -48.53 -7.59
C ALA A 16 26.94 -47.97 -6.43
N THR A 17 28.23 -48.27 -6.42
CA THR A 17 29.19 -47.82 -5.39
C THR A 17 29.67 -46.38 -5.56
N LYS A 18 29.38 -45.74 -6.71
CA LYS A 18 29.82 -44.36 -7.05
C LYS A 18 28.66 -43.39 -7.19
N VAL A 19 27.48 -43.82 -6.74
CA VAL A 19 26.23 -43.08 -6.88
C VAL A 19 25.72 -42.66 -5.52
N VAL A 20 25.16 -41.47 -5.46
CA VAL A 20 24.40 -40.96 -4.33
C VAL A 20 22.99 -40.60 -4.79
N ASN A 21 21.99 -40.88 -3.97
CA ASN A 21 20.60 -40.55 -4.27
C ASN A 21 20.19 -39.29 -3.50
N CYS A 22 19.51 -38.36 -4.17
CA CYS A 22 18.91 -37.21 -3.50
C CYS A 22 17.71 -37.67 -2.68
N SER A 23 17.63 -37.26 -1.41
CA SER A 23 16.50 -37.58 -0.53
C SER A 23 15.19 -36.89 -0.91
N ILE A 24 15.25 -35.86 -1.76
CA ILE A 24 14.07 -35.05 -2.13
C ILE A 24 13.51 -35.48 -3.49
N CYS A 25 14.36 -35.56 -4.52
CA CYS A 25 13.91 -35.90 -5.87
C CYS A 25 14.19 -37.35 -6.27
N GLU A 26 14.75 -38.15 -5.37
CA GLU A 26 15.06 -39.58 -5.52
C GLU A 26 15.97 -39.95 -6.72
N ASN A 27 16.45 -38.94 -7.45
CA ASN A 27 17.35 -39.11 -8.56
C ASN A 27 18.74 -39.57 -8.09
N SER A 28 19.37 -40.41 -8.91
CA SER A 28 20.73 -40.89 -8.72
C SER A 28 21.75 -39.97 -9.37
N PHE A 29 22.84 -39.68 -8.65
CA PHE A 29 23.91 -38.79 -9.08
C PHE A 29 25.26 -39.47 -8.94
N LYS A 30 26.12 -39.37 -9.96
CA LYS A 30 27.52 -39.72 -9.82
C LYS A 30 28.20 -38.75 -8.87
N HIS A 31 28.94 -39.24 -7.88
CA HIS A 31 29.54 -38.39 -6.85
C HIS A 31 30.40 -37.23 -7.41
N THR A 32 31.15 -37.50 -8.49
CA THR A 32 31.96 -36.47 -9.17
C THR A 32 31.12 -35.39 -9.85
N CYS A 33 29.90 -35.69 -10.30
CA CYS A 33 29.02 -34.71 -10.93
C CYS A 33 28.43 -33.71 -9.94
N VAL A 34 28.44 -34.05 -8.65
CA VAL A 34 27.89 -33.24 -7.56
C VAL A 34 28.98 -32.78 -6.59
N GLY A 35 30.25 -32.88 -6.98
CA GLY A 35 31.39 -32.39 -6.20
C GLY A 35 31.68 -33.17 -4.92
N LEU A 36 31.10 -34.36 -4.74
CA LEU A 36 31.35 -35.20 -3.58
C LEU A 36 32.60 -36.05 -3.78
N THR A 37 33.45 -36.09 -2.76
CA THR A 37 34.55 -37.04 -2.70
C THR A 37 34.04 -38.45 -2.37
N PHE A 38 34.87 -39.46 -2.60
CA PHE A 38 34.52 -40.83 -2.21
C PHE A 38 34.34 -40.99 -0.69
N ASN A 39 35.07 -40.19 0.10
CA ASN A 39 34.93 -40.15 1.55
C ASN A 39 33.56 -39.60 1.97
N ASP A 40 33.07 -38.56 1.29
CA ASP A 40 31.75 -38.00 1.54
C ASP A 40 30.65 -39.01 1.21
N LEU A 41 30.79 -39.72 0.09
CA LEU A 41 29.86 -40.77 -0.31
C LEU A 41 29.79 -41.90 0.73
N THR A 42 30.95 -42.30 1.25
CA THR A 42 31.05 -43.32 2.30
C THR A 42 30.40 -42.84 3.60
N ARG A 43 30.56 -41.56 3.95
CA ARG A 43 29.92 -40.96 5.14
C ARG A 43 28.41 -40.91 4.99
N VAL A 44 27.90 -40.48 3.83
CA VAL A 44 26.46 -40.47 3.51
C VAL A 44 25.87 -41.87 3.67
N ALA A 45 26.53 -42.89 3.11
CA ALA A 45 26.06 -44.28 3.20
C ALA A 45 26.15 -44.88 4.61
N LYS A 46 27.23 -44.61 5.37
CA LYS A 46 27.45 -45.20 6.70
C LYS A 46 26.71 -44.50 7.83
N ASN A 47 26.65 -43.17 7.78
CA ASN A 47 26.11 -42.37 8.88
C ASN A 47 24.60 -42.11 8.73
N GLY A 48 23.97 -42.63 7.67
CA GLY A 48 22.56 -42.39 7.37
C GLY A 48 22.25 -40.92 7.08
N VAL A 49 23.25 -40.14 6.68
CA VAL A 49 23.07 -38.71 6.38
C VAL A 49 22.38 -38.61 5.02
N ALA A 50 21.22 -37.95 4.97
CA ALA A 50 20.51 -37.71 3.72
C ALA A 50 21.28 -36.71 2.83
N TYR A 51 21.56 -37.10 1.59
CA TYR A 51 22.11 -36.19 0.59
C TYR A 51 20.99 -35.44 -0.13
N THR A 52 21.12 -34.11 -0.25
CA THR A 52 20.21 -33.28 -1.05
C THR A 52 20.96 -32.67 -2.22
N CYS A 53 20.42 -32.81 -3.44
CA CYS A 53 21.08 -32.26 -4.62
C CYS A 53 20.97 -30.72 -4.67
N PRO A 54 21.90 -30.02 -5.37
CA PRO A 54 21.91 -28.57 -5.43
C PRO A 54 20.59 -27.95 -5.90
N ASN A 55 19.93 -28.55 -6.89
CA ASN A 55 18.65 -28.06 -7.39
C ASN A 55 17.56 -28.07 -6.30
N CYS A 56 17.45 -29.17 -5.56
CA CYS A 56 16.48 -29.27 -4.47
C CYS A 56 16.82 -28.34 -3.30
N LEU A 57 18.11 -28.07 -3.08
CA LEU A 57 18.57 -27.13 -2.06
C LEU A 57 18.16 -25.68 -2.41
N VAL A 58 18.32 -25.29 -3.68
CA VAL A 58 17.88 -23.98 -4.20
C VAL A 58 16.36 -23.83 -4.09
N VAL A 59 15.60 -24.81 -4.60
CA VAL A 59 14.13 -24.78 -4.52
C VAL A 59 13.64 -24.69 -3.07
N SER A 60 14.29 -25.39 -2.13
CA SER A 60 13.91 -25.32 -0.72
C SER A 60 14.15 -23.92 -0.14
N ALA A 61 15.22 -23.24 -0.55
CA ALA A 61 15.48 -21.86 -0.14
C ALA A 61 14.42 -20.89 -0.71
N GLU A 62 14.11 -20.99 -2.00
CA GLU A 62 13.06 -20.20 -2.65
C GLU A 62 11.69 -20.41 -2.01
N ILE A 63 11.34 -21.65 -1.66
CA ILE A 63 10.09 -21.96 -0.94
C ILE A 63 10.05 -21.25 0.43
N ASN A 64 11.16 -21.21 1.14
CA ASN A 64 11.21 -20.53 2.44
C ASN A 64 11.08 -19.00 2.30
N GLU A 65 11.68 -18.42 1.27
CA GLU A 65 11.52 -17.01 0.94
C GLU A 65 10.06 -16.69 0.58
N LEU A 66 9.44 -17.48 -0.30
CA LEU A 66 8.02 -17.33 -0.64
C LEU A 66 7.10 -17.44 0.58
N ARG A 67 7.39 -18.35 1.50
CA ARG A 67 6.64 -18.47 2.77
C ARG A 67 6.75 -17.19 3.59
N SER A 68 7.93 -16.59 3.68
CA SER A 68 8.13 -15.32 4.39
C SER A 68 7.27 -14.22 3.78
N VAL A 69 7.31 -14.07 2.45
CA VAL A 69 6.51 -13.07 1.72
C VAL A 69 5.02 -13.28 1.94
N ILE A 70 4.54 -14.54 1.92
CA ILE A 70 3.13 -14.84 2.18
C ILE A 70 2.70 -14.43 3.60
N VAL A 71 3.56 -14.64 4.60
CA VAL A 71 3.26 -14.25 5.99
C VAL A 71 3.19 -12.73 6.11
N GLU A 72 4.11 -12.01 5.47
CA GLU A 72 4.14 -10.55 5.46
C GLU A 72 2.89 -9.97 4.76
N LEU A 73 2.57 -10.46 3.56
CA LEU A 73 1.36 -10.03 2.84
C LEU A 73 0.07 -10.34 3.62
N LYS A 74 0.00 -11.47 4.32
CA LYS A 74 -1.15 -11.78 5.18
C LYS A 74 -1.31 -10.74 6.28
N LYS A 75 -0.19 -10.32 6.90
CA LYS A 75 -0.17 -9.28 7.93
C LYS A 75 -0.65 -7.95 7.38
N GLU A 76 -0.12 -7.52 6.23
CA GLU A 76 -0.56 -6.28 5.56
C GLU A 76 -2.05 -6.32 5.21
N VAL A 77 -2.54 -7.44 4.68
CA VAL A 77 -3.96 -7.60 4.36
C VAL A 77 -4.83 -7.53 5.61
N THR A 78 -4.39 -8.09 6.74
CA THR A 78 -5.12 -7.96 8.02
C THR A 78 -5.14 -6.52 8.52
N GLU A 79 -4.00 -5.82 8.49
CA GLU A 79 -3.91 -4.41 8.89
C GLU A 79 -4.77 -3.50 8.00
N LEU A 80 -4.81 -3.76 6.69
CA LEU A 80 -5.67 -3.04 5.74
C LEU A 80 -7.15 -3.31 6.02
N LYS A 81 -7.53 -4.55 6.32
CA LYS A 81 -8.92 -4.90 6.68
C LYS A 81 -9.36 -4.23 7.98
N GLU A 82 -8.48 -4.20 8.98
CA GLU A 82 -8.73 -3.48 10.24
C GLU A 82 -8.85 -1.97 9.99
N SER A 83 -7.97 -1.39 9.17
CA SER A 83 -8.02 0.03 8.78
C SER A 83 -9.29 0.39 8.00
N LEU A 84 -9.78 -0.49 7.12
CA LEU A 84 -11.06 -0.32 6.44
C LEU A 84 -12.24 -0.44 7.40
N SER A 85 -12.17 -1.38 8.35
CA SER A 85 -13.22 -1.57 9.34
C SER A 85 -13.30 -0.36 10.27
N THR A 86 -12.17 0.16 10.73
CA THR A 86 -12.12 1.40 11.51
C THR A 86 -12.65 2.58 10.72
N ARG A 87 -12.24 2.76 9.45
CA ARG A 87 -12.77 3.82 8.56
C ARG A 87 -14.27 3.72 8.31
N ASN A 88 -14.82 2.50 8.22
CA ASN A 88 -16.26 2.28 8.06
C ASN A 88 -17.03 2.42 9.39
N THR A 89 -16.37 2.24 10.54
CA THR A 89 -16.91 2.56 11.87
C THR A 89 -16.70 4.01 12.28
N VAL A 90 -15.89 4.79 11.55
CA VAL A 90 -16.00 6.24 11.54
C VAL A 90 -17.31 6.56 10.84
N THR A 91 -18.40 6.43 11.59
CA THR A 91 -19.63 7.13 11.34
C THR A 91 -19.30 8.59 10.99
N PRO A 92 -20.07 9.26 10.11
CA PRO A 92 -19.90 10.67 9.80
C PRO A 92 -20.01 11.61 11.03
N SER A 93 -20.17 11.06 12.24
CA SER A 93 -20.11 11.77 13.51
C SER A 93 -18.70 12.14 13.97
N ASN A 94 -17.63 11.51 13.46
CA ASN A 94 -16.25 11.75 13.92
C ASN A 94 -15.33 12.36 12.85
N ILE A 95 -15.89 12.85 11.75
CA ILE A 95 -15.18 13.80 10.91
C ILE A 95 -15.26 15.15 11.64
N GLU A 96 -14.19 15.55 12.32
CA GLU A 96 -13.91 16.96 12.67
C GLU A 96 -13.67 17.77 11.38
N GLY A 97 -14.68 17.81 10.54
CA GLY A 97 -14.74 18.55 9.30
C GLY A 97 -16.17 19.01 9.18
N MET A 98 -16.35 20.32 8.99
CA MET A 98 -17.64 21.00 8.94
C MET A 98 -18.74 20.08 8.38
N SER A 99 -19.68 19.68 9.25
CA SER A 99 -20.86 18.91 8.88
C SER A 99 -21.47 19.50 7.60
N LEU A 100 -22.00 18.66 6.71
CA LEU A 100 -22.66 19.09 5.48
C LEU A 100 -23.73 20.15 5.76
N ASN A 101 -24.38 20.08 6.92
CA ASN A 101 -25.32 21.10 7.42
C ASN A 101 -24.64 22.44 7.75
N ASN A 102 -23.40 22.44 8.24
CA ASN A 102 -22.63 23.67 8.46
C ASN A 102 -22.25 24.34 7.13
N ILE A 103 -21.93 23.54 6.10
CA ILE A 103 -21.64 24.07 4.76
C ILE A 103 -22.92 24.66 4.16
N VAL A 104 -24.04 23.95 4.24
CA VAL A 104 -25.34 24.44 3.77
C VAL A 104 -25.77 25.72 4.49
N ASN A 105 -25.63 25.76 5.83
CA ASN A 105 -25.94 26.95 6.62
C ASN A 105 -25.03 28.14 6.28
N GLU A 106 -23.72 27.92 6.10
CA GLU A 106 -22.79 28.99 5.74
C GLU A 106 -23.06 29.53 4.33
N VAL A 107 -23.39 28.66 3.36
CA VAL A 107 -23.80 29.10 2.00
C VAL A 107 -25.10 29.90 2.05
N TYR A 108 -26.09 29.44 2.83
CA TYR A 108 -27.34 30.16 3.04
C TYR A 108 -27.11 31.56 3.65
N GLU A 109 -26.29 31.65 4.70
CA GLU A 109 -25.95 32.92 5.34
C GLU A 109 -25.14 33.85 4.41
N ARG A 110 -24.29 33.31 3.52
CA ARG A 110 -23.61 34.10 2.48
C ARG A 110 -24.58 34.64 1.44
N GLN A 111 -25.56 33.86 1.01
CA GLN A 111 -26.60 34.35 0.09
C GLN A 111 -27.47 35.44 0.74
N LYS A 112 -27.79 35.28 2.03
CA LYS A 112 -28.50 36.30 2.82
C LYS A 112 -27.68 37.59 2.92
N ARG A 113 -26.37 37.49 3.21
CA ARG A 113 -25.44 38.64 3.24
C ARG A 113 -25.20 39.26 1.85
N GLN A 114 -25.21 38.47 0.77
CA GLN A 114 -25.05 38.96 -0.60
C GLN A 114 -26.18 39.90 -1.05
N ARG A 115 -27.36 39.81 -0.42
CA ARG A 115 -28.47 40.75 -0.68
C ARG A 115 -28.39 42.04 0.13
N ASN A 116 -27.43 42.16 1.06
CA ASN A 116 -27.10 43.42 1.71
C ASN A 116 -26.11 44.19 0.84
N LEU A 117 -26.60 44.80 -0.24
CA LEU A 117 -25.86 45.82 -0.97
C LEU A 117 -25.63 47.01 -0.02
N LEU A 118 -24.45 47.09 0.58
CA LEU A 118 -23.98 48.32 1.21
C LEU A 118 -23.62 49.31 0.10
N LEU A 119 -24.58 50.14 -0.29
CA LEU A 119 -24.34 51.31 -1.15
C LEU A 119 -23.55 52.36 -0.35
N PHE A 120 -22.24 52.16 -0.21
CA PHE A 120 -21.35 53.25 0.17
C PHE A 120 -21.18 54.17 -1.04
N ASN A 121 -21.57 55.43 -0.87
CA ASN A 121 -21.34 56.51 -1.84
C ASN A 121 -22.19 56.47 -3.12
N ALA A 122 -23.43 55.95 -3.06
CA ALA A 122 -24.42 56.28 -4.08
C ALA A 122 -24.74 57.79 -3.98
N GLN A 123 -24.23 58.60 -4.90
CA GLN A 123 -24.63 60.00 -5.04
C GLN A 123 -26.14 60.03 -5.19
N ASN A 124 -26.82 60.51 -4.14
CA ASN A 124 -28.27 60.62 -4.12
C ASN A 124 -28.57 62.05 -4.60
N PRO A 125 -28.95 62.27 -5.88
CA PRO A 125 -29.09 63.63 -6.42
C PRO A 125 -30.13 64.46 -5.66
N LYS A 126 -31.08 63.80 -4.97
CA LYS A 126 -32.07 64.44 -4.10
C LYS A 126 -31.48 65.01 -2.80
N ARG A 127 -30.38 64.45 -2.28
CA ARG A 127 -29.71 64.99 -1.08
C ARG A 127 -29.00 66.30 -1.35
N GLU A 128 -28.49 66.47 -2.57
CA GLU A 128 -27.77 67.69 -2.98
C GLU A 128 -28.74 68.86 -3.20
N MET A 129 -29.92 68.60 -3.77
CA MET A 129 -30.98 69.62 -3.88
C MET A 129 -31.47 70.10 -2.51
N LEU A 130 -31.75 69.18 -1.57
CA LEU A 130 -32.16 69.54 -0.21
C LEU A 130 -31.09 70.35 0.55
N ARG A 131 -29.81 70.06 0.31
CA ARG A 131 -28.69 70.81 0.92
C ARG A 131 -28.59 72.23 0.37
N ASN A 132 -28.86 72.42 -0.92
CA ASN A 132 -28.88 73.74 -1.55
C ASN A 132 -30.09 74.57 -1.11
N GLU A 133 -31.26 73.95 -0.95
CA GLU A 133 -32.45 74.63 -0.40
C GLU A 133 -32.27 75.06 1.06
N LEU A 134 -31.69 74.20 1.91
CA LEU A 134 -31.37 74.57 3.30
C LEU A 134 -30.35 75.71 3.39
N ASN A 135 -29.31 75.70 2.54
CA ASN A 135 -28.33 76.78 2.51
C ASN A 135 -28.92 78.11 2.03
N LEU A 136 -29.90 78.08 1.13
CA LEU A 136 -30.66 79.26 0.72
C LEU A 136 -31.51 79.79 1.88
N ILE A 137 -32.24 78.92 2.60
CA ILE A 137 -33.06 79.34 3.75
C ILE A 137 -32.19 79.97 4.85
N ILE A 138 -31.04 79.36 5.17
CA ILE A 138 -30.11 79.89 6.18
C ILE A 138 -29.53 81.26 5.77
N LYS A 139 -29.24 81.47 4.48
CA LYS A 139 -28.75 82.77 3.97
C LYS A 139 -29.79 83.88 4.13
N TRP A 140 -31.07 83.57 3.94
CA TRP A 140 -32.15 84.55 4.08
C TRP A 140 -32.43 84.92 5.54
N SER A 141 -32.25 83.98 6.48
CA SER A 141 -32.41 84.23 7.92
C SER A 141 -31.27 85.01 8.59
N VAL A 142 -30.15 85.26 7.88
CA VAL A 142 -28.99 86.02 8.40
C VAL A 142 -28.96 87.47 7.86
N ILE A 143 -29.83 87.80 6.89
CA ILE A 143 -29.92 89.13 6.25
C ILE A 143 -31.22 89.87 6.62
N SER A 144 -32.08 89.29 7.47
CA SER A 144 -33.27 89.93 8.05
C SER A 144 -33.03 90.23 9.53
#